data_AF-A0A2K3LFB2-F1
#
_entry.id   AF-A0A2K3LFB2-F1
#
_cell.length_a   1.000
_cell.length_b   1.000
_cell.length_c   1.000
_cell.angle_alpha   90.00
_cell.angle_beta   90.00
_cell.angle_gamma   90.00
#
_symmetry.space_group_name_H-M   'P 1'
#
loop_
_entity.id
_entity.type
_entity.pdbx_description
1 polymer ?
#
loop_
_entity_poly.entity_id
_entity_poly.type
_entity_poly.pdbx_seq_one_letter_code
_entity_poly.pdbx_strand_id
1 'polypeptide(L)'
;MYGRKACQLVKEFASGEKGQLTPFNNDLFDQVVAECSQHHGELQSLIRKMQEEGLDVQTARNADHYGALIHLFSIVRNKRCLTAYV
;
A
#
# COMPACT_ATOMS: atom_id res chain seq x y z
N MET A 1 -0.24 11.76 -0.38
CA MET A 1 0.37 10.80 -1.31
C MET A 1 0.66 9.53 -0.54
N TYR A 2 0.08 8.39 -0.94
CA TYR A 2 0.15 7.12 -0.21
C TYR A 2 1.55 6.50 -0.22
N GLY A 3 1.83 5.63 0.76
CA GLY A 3 3.09 4.89 0.86
C GLY A 3 4.31 5.69 1.33
N ARG A 4 4.09 6.84 1.99
CA ARG A 4 5.19 7.63 2.58
C ARG A 4 5.85 6.91 3.75
N LYS A 5 5.05 6.27 4.62
CA LYS A 5 5.55 5.53 5.78
C LYS A 5 6.40 4.34 5.36
N ALA A 6 5.95 3.59 4.34
CA ALA A 6 6.70 2.49 3.78
C ALA A 6 8.03 2.94 3.16
N CYS A 7 8.04 4.11 2.51
CA CYS A 7 9.27 4.72 1.99
C CYS A 7 10.22 5.16 3.11
N GLN A 8 9.70 5.69 4.21
CA GLN A 8 10.49 6.06 5.39
C GLN A 8 11.17 4.82 5.99
N LEU A 9 10.44 3.71 6.14
CA LEU A 9 10.95 2.45 6.67
C LEU A 9 12.20 1.96 5.89
N VAL A 10 12.10 1.95 4.56
CA VAL A 10 13.23 1.55 3.69
C VAL A 10 14.40 2.54 3.76
N LYS A 11 14.11 3.84 3.91
CA LYS A 11 15.16 4.87 4.04
C LYS A 11 15.91 4.75 5.37
N GLU A 12 15.20 4.51 6.47
CA GLU A 12 15.80 4.28 7.79
C GLU A 12 16.73 3.06 7.74
N PHE A 13 16.27 1.97 7.12
CA PHE A 13 17.08 0.78 6.89
C PHE A 13 18.33 1.04 6.04
N ALA A 14 18.17 1.75 4.92
CA ALA A 14 19.29 2.07 4.03
C ALA A 14 20.29 3.06 4.64
N SER A 15 19.87 3.88 5.61
CA SER A 15 20.74 4.82 6.32
C SER A 15 21.55 4.20 7.46
N GLY A 16 21.30 2.93 7.79
CA GLY A 16 22.05 2.20 8.80
C GLY A 16 23.53 2.02 8.43
N GLU A 17 24.38 1.89 9.45
CA GLU A 17 25.81 1.64 9.23
C GLU A 17 26.02 0.28 8.56
N LYS A 18 26.85 0.25 7.51
CA LYS A 18 27.02 -0.93 6.69
C LYS A 18 27.59 -2.09 7.51
N GLY A 19 26.82 -3.17 7.61
CA GLY A 19 27.20 -4.38 8.36
C GLY A 19 26.71 -4.39 9.81
N GLN A 20 26.03 -3.34 10.27
CA GLN A 20 25.36 -3.32 11.57
C GLN A 20 23.86 -3.54 11.41
N LEU A 21 23.29 -4.38 12.28
CA LEU A 21 21.85 -4.57 12.35
C LEU A 21 21.22 -3.38 13.11
N THR A 22 20.37 -2.63 12.42
CA THR A 22 19.53 -1.60 13.06
C THR A 22 18.37 -2.27 13.81
N PRO A 23 17.94 -1.72 14.97
CA PRO A 23 16.74 -2.20 15.64
C PRO A 23 15.53 -2.21 14.70
N PHE A 24 14.69 -3.23 14.82
CA PHE A 24 13.47 -3.35 14.03
C PHE A 24 12.42 -2.32 14.49
N ASN A 25 11.90 -1.53 13.55
CA ASN A 25 10.93 -0.48 13.82
C ASN A 25 9.50 -1.05 13.75
N ASN A 26 9.08 -1.71 14.84
CA ASN A 26 7.74 -2.31 14.94
C ASN A 26 6.63 -1.29 14.72
N ASP A 27 6.74 -0.11 15.35
CA ASP A 27 5.69 0.91 15.28
C ASP A 27 5.46 1.41 13.85
N LEU A 28 6.53 1.66 13.09
CA LEU A 28 6.41 2.11 11.71
C LEU A 28 5.96 0.96 10.79
N PHE A 29 6.42 -0.27 11.05
CA PHE A 29 6.00 -1.46 10.33
C PHE A 29 4.49 -1.69 10.48
N ASP A 30 3.97 -1.69 11.71
CA ASP A 30 2.55 -1.88 12.01
C ASP A 30 1.69 -0.78 11.40
N GLN A 31 2.18 0.47 11.37
CA GLN A 31 1.49 1.56 10.69
C GLN A 31 1.39 1.35 9.17
N VAL A 32 2.42 0.78 8.52
CA VAL A 32 2.38 0.47 7.09
C VAL A 32 1.43 -0.69 6.82
N VAL A 33 1.40 -1.70 7.70
CA VAL A 33 0.44 -2.81 7.62
C VAL A 33 -0.99 -2.29 7.78
N ALA A 34 -1.25 -1.40 8.74
CA ALA A 34 -2.55 -0.77 8.91
C ALA A 34 -2.98 0.05 7.68
N GLU A 35 -2.06 0.80 7.05
CA GLU A 35 -2.32 1.53 5.80
C GLU A 35 -2.69 0.57 4.65
N CYS A 36 -2.03 -0.60 4.56
CA CYS A 36 -2.40 -1.65 3.59
C CYS A 36 -3.81 -2.18 3.83
N SER A 37 -4.19 -2.44 5.08
CA SER A 37 -5.53 -2.92 5.44
C SER A 37 -6.61 -1.89 5.11
N GLN A 38 -6.34 -0.61 5.35
CA GLN A 38 -7.25 0.48 4.95
C GLN A 38 -7.45 0.51 3.44
N HIS A 39 -6.35 0.51 2.66
CA HIS A 39 -6.45 0.51 1.19
C HIS A 39 -7.12 -0.73 0.63
N HIS A 40 -6.98 -1.89 1.29
CA HIS A 40 -7.69 -3.10 0.90
C HIS A 40 -9.20 -2.94 1.09
N GLY A 41 -9.64 -2.37 2.20
CA GLY A 41 -11.06 -2.07 2.44
C GLY A 41 -11.64 -1.07 1.44
N GLU A 42 -10.91 0.02 1.16
CA GLU A 42 -11.30 1.04 0.17
C GLU A 42 -11.39 0.43 -1.24
N LEU A 43 -10.40 -0.38 -1.64
CA LEU A 43 -10.40 -1.11 -2.91
C LEU A 43 -11.62 -2.03 -3.02
N GLN A 44 -11.91 -2.83 -1.99
CA GLN A 44 -13.05 -3.74 -1.99
C GLN A 44 -14.37 -2.99 -2.10
N SER A 45 -14.49 -1.85 -1.40
CA SER A 45 -15.69 -1.00 -1.48
C SER A 45 -15.92 -0.46 -2.90
N LEU A 46 -14.87 0.01 -3.57
CA LEU A 46 -14.96 0.52 -4.95
C LEU A 46 -15.30 -0.59 -5.95
N ILE A 47 -14.68 -1.76 -5.83
CA ILE A 47 -15.00 -2.92 -6.69
C ILE A 47 -16.47 -3.31 -6.51
N ARG A 48 -16.97 -3.36 -5.26
CA ARG A 48 -18.35 -3.72 -4.99
C ARG A 48 -19.33 -2.70 -5.58
N LYS A 49 -19.05 -1.41 -5.42
CA LYS A 49 -19.84 -0.32 -6.01
C LYS A 49 -19.93 -0.46 -7.54
N MET A 50 -18.80 -0.69 -8.21
CA MET A 50 -18.79 -0.88 -9.66
C MET A 50 -19.59 -2.11 -10.11
N GLN A 51 -19.52 -3.21 -9.35
CA GLN A 51 -20.31 -4.42 -9.61
C GLN A 51 -21.81 -4.18 -9.44
N GLU A 52 -22.21 -3.45 -8.38
CA GLU A 52 -23.60 -3.05 -8.13
C GLU A 52 -24.16 -2.16 -9.25
N GLU A 53 -23.32 -1.31 -9.84
CA GLU A 53 -23.66 -0.47 -11.01
C GLU A 53 -23.65 -1.24 -12.34
N GLY A 54 -23.34 -2.55 -12.33
CA GLY A 54 -23.27 -3.39 -13.53
C GLY A 54 -22.10 -3.06 -14.45
N LEU A 55 -21.08 -2.36 -13.94
CA LEU A 55 -19.90 -1.96 -14.69
C LEU A 55 -18.86 -3.07 -14.66
N ASP A 56 -18.20 -3.29 -15.81
CA ASP A 56 -17.04 -4.17 -15.85
C ASP A 56 -15.85 -3.52 -15.15
N VAL A 57 -15.40 -4.11 -14.06
CA VAL A 57 -14.31 -3.61 -13.21
C VAL A 57 -13.01 -3.43 -14.00
N GLN A 58 -12.79 -4.21 -15.06
CA GLN A 58 -11.57 -4.17 -15.86
C GLN A 58 -11.59 -3.10 -16.95
N THR A 59 -12.76 -2.78 -17.52
CA THR A 59 -12.87 -1.94 -18.73
C THR A 59 -13.65 -0.65 -18.55
N ALA A 60 -14.40 -0.46 -17.47
CA ALA A 60 -15.28 0.69 -17.28
C ALA A 60 -14.56 2.05 -17.30
N ARG A 61 -13.24 2.10 -17.02
CA ARG A 61 -12.37 3.30 -17.05
C ARG A 61 -13.02 4.56 -16.44
N ASN A 62 -13.87 4.38 -15.44
CA ASN A 62 -14.58 5.44 -14.73
C ASN A 62 -13.75 5.91 -13.52
N ALA A 63 -14.25 6.91 -12.79
CA ALA A 63 -13.56 7.44 -11.62
C ALA A 63 -13.31 6.37 -10.55
N ASP A 64 -14.27 5.46 -10.32
CA ASP A 64 -14.14 4.38 -9.35
C ASP A 64 -13.07 3.36 -9.77
N HIS A 65 -12.95 3.04 -11.07
CA HIS A 65 -11.89 2.20 -11.61
C HIS A 65 -10.51 2.80 -11.34
N TYR A 66 -10.32 4.09 -11.63
CA TYR A 66 -9.04 4.77 -11.35
C TYR A 66 -8.77 4.88 -9.85
N GLY A 67 -9.79 5.09 -9.02
CA GLY A 67 -9.69 5.03 -7.56
C GLY A 67 -9.20 3.66 -7.08
N ALA A 68 -9.81 2.58 -7.57
CA ALA A 68 -9.42 1.21 -7.26
C ALA A 68 -7.96 0.94 -7.65
N LEU A 69 -7.52 1.39 -8.84
CA LEU A 69 -6.13 1.27 -9.28
C LEU A 69 -5.15 2.01 -8.36
N ILE A 70 -5.52 3.20 -7.87
CA ILE A 70 -4.68 3.96 -6.94
C ILE A 70 -4.47 3.17 -5.63
N HIS A 71 -5.54 2.60 -5.06
CA HIS A 71 -5.43 1.77 -3.86
C HIS A 71 -4.62 0.50 -4.11
N LEU A 72 -4.83 -0.17 -5.24
CA LEU A 72 -4.05 -1.35 -5.65
C LEU A 72 -2.55 -1.03 -5.77
N PHE A 73 -2.19 0.05 -6.46
CA PHE A 73 -0.79 0.47 -6.59
C PHE A 73 -0.17 0.85 -5.25
N SER A 74 -0.96 1.45 -4.35
CA SER A 74 -0.50 1.79 -3.00
C SER A 74 -0.18 0.54 -2.18
N ILE A 75 -1.04 -0.49 -2.24
CA ILE A 75 -0.79 -1.80 -1.62
C ILE A 75 0.46 -2.46 -2.20
N VAL A 76 0.59 -2.52 -3.53
CA VAL A 76 1.76 -3.14 -4.19
C VAL A 76 3.05 -2.43 -3.80
N ARG A 77 3.02 -1.10 -3.70
CA ARG A 77 4.16 -0.31 -3.25
C ARG A 77 4.53 -0.61 -1.80
N ASN A 78 3.56 -0.60 -0.89
CA ASN A 78 3.80 -0.89 0.51
C ASN A 78 4.31 -2.32 0.70
N LYS A 79 3.74 -3.30 -0.02
CA LYS A 79 4.23 -4.69 -0.04
C LYS A 79 5.70 -4.75 -0.43
N ARG A 80 6.10 -4.07 -1.53
CA ARG A 80 7.50 -4.05 -1.98
C ARG A 80 8.42 -3.44 -0.93
N CYS A 81 8.01 -2.36 -0.26
CA CYS A 81 8.79 -1.73 0.80
C CYS A 81 8.92 -2.63 2.04
N LEU A 82 7.85 -3.31 2.45
CA LEU A 82 7.89 -4.26 3.57
C LEU A 82 8.81 -5.45 3.26
N THR A 83 8.72 -6.03 2.07
CA THR A 83 9.62 -7.13 1.63
C THR A 83 11.07 -6.67 1.44
N ALA A 84 11.32 -5.38 1.20
CA ALA A 84 12.68 -4.86 1.14
C ALA A 84 13.27 -4.55 2.52
N TYR A 85 12.42 -4.38 3.53
CA TYR A 85 12.81 -4.09 4.91
C TYR A 85 13.11 -5.35 5.72
N VAL A 86 12.38 -6.44 5.44
CA VAL A 86 12.56 -7.77 6.04
C VAL A 86 13.56 -8.57 5.23
#